data_AF-A0A843D4B2-F1
#
_entry.id   AF-A0A843D4B2-F1
#
_cell.length_a   1.000
_cell.length_b   1.000
_cell.length_c   1.000
_cell.angle_alpha   90.00
_cell.angle_beta   90.00
_cell.angle_gamma   90.00
#
_symmetry.space_group_name_H-M   'P 1'
#
loop_
_entity.id
_entity.type
_entity.pdbx_description
1 polymer ?
#
loop_
_entity_poly.entity_id
_entity_poly.type
_entity_poly.pdbx_seq_one_letter_code
_entity_poly.pdbx_strand_id
1 'polypeptide(L)'
;MFIGIDHGTTAMRFASGKNHFKISRRDAISFEYAQLEELCPIDEIEGIAVCYSMGDAISEITDIRAVKNRGIVTREGAGEHIGGGTKVYDEIVRSGIPAVVIPGIHRNSPTDPRFKVYSHQTSPEKLGIAYAVTKDLGGDVIISDISSNTVSLLVSGGKV
;
A
#
# COMPACT_ATOMS: atom_id res chain seq x y z
N MET A 1 3.75 -11.09 -13.75
CA MET A 1 3.44 -9.65 -13.55
C MET A 1 3.13 -9.36 -12.09
N PHE A 2 3.48 -8.18 -11.57
CA PHE A 2 3.11 -7.76 -10.21
C PHE A 2 2.05 -6.65 -10.23
N ILE A 3 1.14 -6.69 -9.26
CA ILE A 3 0.07 -5.69 -9.06
C ILE A 3 0.25 -4.97 -7.72
N GLY A 4 0.13 -3.64 -7.75
CA GLY A 4 0.02 -2.81 -6.55
C GLY A 4 -1.43 -2.39 -6.31
N ILE A 5 -1.89 -2.46 -5.06
CA ILE A 5 -3.22 -2.01 -4.63
C ILE A 5 -3.06 -0.99 -3.51
N ASP A 6 -3.61 0.21 -3.69
CA ASP A 6 -3.62 1.29 -2.71
C ASP A 6 -5.01 1.49 -2.10
N HIS A 7 -5.11 1.43 -0.77
CA HIS A 7 -6.34 1.65 0.00
C HIS A 7 -6.56 3.14 0.35
N GLY A 8 -6.61 3.99 -0.68
CA GLY A 8 -6.84 5.42 -0.52
C GLY A 8 -8.16 5.75 0.20
N THR A 9 -8.19 6.85 0.95
CA THR A 9 -9.34 7.27 1.79
C THR A 9 -10.64 7.50 1.00
N THR A 10 -10.55 7.83 -0.28
CA THR A 10 -11.71 8.10 -1.17
C THR A 10 -11.92 7.02 -2.23
N ALA A 11 -10.85 6.35 -2.67
CA ALA A 11 -10.89 5.37 -3.74
C ALA A 11 -9.78 4.34 -3.56
N MET A 12 -10.05 3.13 -4.05
CA MET A 12 -9.08 2.06 -4.20
C MET A 12 -8.43 2.18 -5.57
N ARG A 13 -7.10 2.07 -5.63
CA ARG A 13 -6.34 2.15 -6.88
C ARG A 13 -5.61 0.85 -7.12
N PHE A 14 -5.61 0.40 -8.37
CA PHE A 14 -5.00 -0.85 -8.80
C PHE A 14 -4.08 -0.51 -9.96
N ALA A 15 -2.85 -1.02 -9.93
CA ALA A 15 -1.87 -0.74 -10.97
C ALA A 15 -1.00 -1.96 -11.24
N SER A 16 -0.71 -2.16 -12.52
CA SER A 16 0.44 -2.94 -12.99
C SER A 16 1.48 -2.00 -13.57
N GLY A 17 2.60 -2.53 -14.05
CA GLY A 17 3.60 -1.72 -14.77
C GLY A 17 3.10 -1.13 -16.10
N LYS A 18 1.88 -1.47 -16.56
CA LYS A 18 1.33 -1.06 -17.86
C LYS A 18 -0.03 -0.37 -17.75
N ASN A 19 -0.91 -0.88 -16.89
CA ASN A 19 -2.30 -0.45 -16.78
C ASN A 19 -2.61 -0.02 -15.35
N HIS A 20 -3.65 0.79 -15.18
CA HIS A 20 -4.18 1.13 -13.88
C HIS A 20 -5.68 1.41 -13.96
N PHE A 21 -6.39 1.15 -12.87
CA PHE A 21 -7.77 1.58 -12.71
C PHE A 21 -8.05 2.01 -11.26
N LYS A 22 -9.16 2.70 -11.06
CA LYS A 22 -9.63 3.16 -9.75
C LYS A 22 -11.11 2.85 -9.58
N ILE A 23 -11.48 2.47 -8.36
CA ILE A 23 -12.88 2.30 -7.96
C ILE A 23 -13.14 3.10 -6.69
N SER A 24 -14.33 3.67 -6.53
CA SER A 24 -14.68 4.34 -5.28
C SER A 24 -14.75 3.32 -4.14
N ARG A 25 -14.62 3.77 -2.87
CA ARG A 25 -14.78 2.84 -1.73
C ARG A 25 -16.19 2.24 -1.65
N ARG A 26 -17.19 2.90 -2.22
CA ARG A 26 -18.56 2.40 -2.32
C ARG A 26 -18.69 1.29 -3.35
N ASP A 27 -18.11 1.47 -4.52
CA ASP A 27 -18.17 0.46 -5.59
C ASP A 27 -17.29 -0.75 -5.25
N ALA A 28 -16.23 -0.56 -4.46
CA ALA A 28 -15.38 -1.64 -3.97
C ALA A 28 -16.11 -2.69 -3.11
N ILE A 29 -17.33 -2.43 -2.64
CA ILE A 29 -18.14 -3.44 -1.93
C ILE A 29 -18.55 -4.61 -2.85
N SER A 30 -18.70 -4.35 -4.14
CA SER A 30 -18.98 -5.37 -5.16
C SER A 30 -17.74 -5.83 -5.91
N PHE A 31 -16.54 -5.51 -5.41
CA PHE A 31 -15.31 -5.92 -6.07
C PHE A 31 -15.19 -7.44 -6.14
N GLU A 32 -14.70 -7.97 -7.25
CA GLU A 32 -14.29 -9.37 -7.40
C GLU A 32 -12.88 -9.42 -7.98
N TYR A 33 -12.05 -10.35 -7.52
CA TYR A 33 -10.65 -10.43 -7.97
C TYR A 33 -10.51 -10.65 -9.49
N ALA A 34 -11.53 -11.19 -10.17
CA ALA A 34 -11.58 -11.32 -11.62
C ALA A 34 -11.47 -9.96 -12.34
N GLN A 35 -11.85 -8.85 -11.70
CA GLN A 35 -11.67 -7.51 -12.24
C GLN A 35 -10.20 -7.11 -12.39
N LEU A 36 -9.26 -7.85 -11.79
CA LEU A 36 -7.83 -7.66 -12.06
C LEU A 36 -7.46 -7.98 -13.52
N GLU A 37 -8.32 -8.67 -14.28
CA GLU A 37 -8.15 -8.86 -15.73
C GLU A 37 -8.05 -7.54 -16.51
N GLU A 38 -8.60 -6.45 -15.97
CA GLU A 38 -8.42 -5.10 -16.53
C GLU A 38 -6.95 -4.67 -16.56
N LEU A 39 -6.11 -5.24 -15.68
CA LEU A 39 -4.68 -4.96 -15.65
C LEU A 39 -3.88 -5.91 -16.53
N CYS A 40 -4.16 -7.21 -16.43
CA CYS A 40 -3.53 -8.31 -17.15
C CYS A 40 -4.27 -9.63 -16.90
N PRO A 41 -4.08 -10.67 -17.74
CA PRO A 41 -4.61 -12.01 -17.46
C PRO A 41 -4.26 -12.49 -16.05
N ILE A 42 -5.23 -13.09 -15.34
CA ILE A 42 -5.07 -13.48 -13.93
C ILE A 42 -3.91 -14.47 -13.72
N ASP A 43 -3.75 -15.40 -14.66
CA ASP A 43 -2.71 -16.44 -14.64
C ASP A 43 -1.30 -15.88 -14.87
N GLU A 44 -1.17 -14.65 -15.35
CA GLU A 44 0.10 -13.94 -15.43
C GLU A 44 0.47 -13.19 -14.14
N ILE A 45 -0.42 -13.13 -13.13
CA ILE A 45 -0.16 -12.41 -11.88
C ILE A 45 0.71 -13.29 -10.98
N GLU A 46 1.98 -12.88 -10.83
CA GLU A 46 2.98 -13.55 -9.99
C GLU A 46 2.86 -13.13 -8.53
N GLY A 47 2.37 -11.91 -8.28
CA GLY A 47 2.14 -11.45 -6.92
C GLY A 47 1.44 -10.10 -6.81
N ILE A 48 0.86 -9.86 -5.64
CA ILE A 48 0.10 -8.66 -5.31
C ILE A 48 0.65 -8.01 -4.04
N ALA A 49 0.88 -6.71 -4.11
CA ALA A 49 1.22 -5.88 -2.95
C ALA A 49 0.01 -5.02 -2.57
N VAL A 50 -0.57 -5.28 -1.39
CA VAL A 50 -1.72 -4.55 -0.86
C VAL A 50 -1.26 -3.55 0.18
N CYS A 51 -1.47 -2.27 -0.05
CA CYS A 51 -1.03 -1.20 0.84
C CYS A 51 -2.15 -0.91 1.84
N TYR A 52 -1.94 -1.30 3.09
CA TYR A 52 -2.96 -1.25 4.13
C TYR A 52 -2.67 -0.11 5.10
N SER A 53 -2.92 1.09 4.60
CA SER A 53 -2.46 2.35 5.18
C SER A 53 -3.06 2.71 6.53
N MET A 54 -4.12 2.06 7.04
CA MET A 54 -4.84 2.52 8.23
C MET A 54 -5.09 1.44 9.27
N GLY A 55 -4.45 0.28 9.11
CA GLY A 55 -4.68 -0.86 9.98
C GLY A 55 -3.89 -0.81 11.29
N ASP A 56 -2.65 -0.37 11.23
CA ASP A 56 -1.67 -0.26 12.33
C ASP A 56 -1.33 -1.57 13.07
N ALA A 57 -1.89 -2.72 12.68
CA ALA A 57 -1.64 -3.99 13.38
C ALA A 57 -0.36 -4.70 12.93
N ILE A 58 0.26 -4.25 11.84
CA ILE A 58 1.52 -4.79 11.31
C ILE A 58 2.57 -3.68 11.17
N SER A 59 3.84 -4.02 11.34
CA SER A 59 4.97 -3.09 11.25
C SER A 59 6.01 -3.50 10.19
N GLU A 60 5.76 -4.63 9.53
CA GLU A 60 6.61 -5.20 8.49
C GLU A 60 5.76 -5.74 7.34
N ILE A 61 6.37 -5.90 6.17
CA ILE A 61 5.71 -6.52 5.01
C ILE A 61 5.35 -7.96 5.39
N THR A 62 4.07 -8.28 5.38
CA THR A 62 3.54 -9.53 5.92
C THR A 62 2.74 -10.27 4.85
N ASP A 63 2.85 -11.61 4.79
CA ASP A 63 1.96 -12.43 3.94
C ASP A 63 0.49 -12.16 4.29
N ILE A 64 -0.36 -11.90 3.29
CA ILE A 64 -1.76 -11.54 3.50
C ILE A 64 -2.55 -12.57 4.33
N ARG A 65 -2.13 -13.84 4.31
CA ARG A 65 -2.78 -14.93 5.06
C ARG A 65 -2.36 -14.95 6.52
N ALA A 66 -1.21 -14.39 6.85
CA ALA A 66 -0.69 -14.29 8.21
C ALA A 66 -1.20 -13.04 8.95
N VAL A 67 -1.71 -12.05 8.23
CA VAL A 67 -2.21 -10.80 8.82
C VAL A 67 -3.54 -11.03 9.55
N LYS A 68 -3.50 -10.90 10.88
CA LYS A 68 -4.68 -11.02 11.75
C LYS A 68 -5.60 -9.82 11.57
N ASN A 69 -6.92 -10.05 11.61
CA ASN A 69 -7.94 -9.01 11.51
C ASN A 69 -7.76 -8.06 10.32
N ARG A 70 -7.17 -8.55 9.22
CA ARG A 70 -6.85 -7.77 8.01
C ARG A 70 -5.92 -6.59 8.26
N GLY A 71 -5.24 -6.59 9.40
CA GLY A 71 -4.34 -5.53 9.80
C GLY A 71 -5.01 -4.44 10.62
N ILE A 72 -6.32 -4.49 10.94
CA ILE A 72 -7.06 -3.42 11.65
C ILE A 72 -6.92 -3.56 13.18
N VAL A 73 -6.39 -2.53 13.86
CA VAL A 73 -6.39 -2.38 15.33
C VAL A 73 -7.67 -1.74 15.84
N THR A 74 -8.13 -0.67 15.19
CA THR A 74 -9.31 0.10 15.61
C THR A 74 -10.17 0.47 14.40
N ARG A 75 -11.49 0.49 14.61
CA ARG A 75 -12.46 0.94 13.60
C ARG A 75 -12.68 2.45 13.64
N GLU A 76 -12.06 3.19 14.55
CA GLU A 76 -12.22 4.66 14.70
C GLU A 76 -11.21 5.46 13.83
N GLY A 77 -10.54 4.81 12.88
CA GLY A 77 -9.55 5.44 12.01
C GLY A 77 -10.14 6.35 10.92
N ALA A 78 -9.28 7.09 10.21
CA ALA A 78 -9.67 7.97 9.12
C ALA A 78 -10.14 7.19 7.86
N GLY A 79 -11.23 7.65 7.25
CA GLY A 79 -11.81 7.09 6.03
C GLY A 79 -13.26 6.63 6.21
N GLU A 80 -14.02 6.56 5.12
CA GLU A 80 -15.42 6.12 5.19
C GLU A 80 -15.51 4.61 5.50
N HIS A 81 -16.30 4.24 6.51
CA HIS A 81 -16.53 2.85 6.96
C HIS A 81 -17.50 2.09 6.05
N ILE A 82 -17.26 2.11 4.75
CA ILE A 82 -18.13 1.50 3.75
C ILE A 82 -17.85 -0.01 3.56
N GLY A 83 -16.67 -0.48 4.00
CA GLY A 83 -16.29 -1.89 3.92
C GLY A 83 -15.64 -2.30 2.60
N GLY A 84 -15.57 -1.43 1.59
CA GLY A 84 -14.92 -1.74 0.31
C GLY A 84 -13.45 -2.18 0.44
N GLY A 85 -12.68 -1.57 1.34
CA GLY A 85 -11.30 -2.01 1.61
C GLY A 85 -11.25 -3.43 2.21
N THR A 86 -12.20 -3.78 3.09
CA THR A 86 -12.31 -5.14 3.63
C THR A 86 -12.69 -6.14 2.55
N LYS A 87 -13.62 -5.76 1.66
CA LYS A 87 -14.01 -6.61 0.53
C LYS A 87 -12.82 -6.88 -0.40
N VAL A 88 -12.09 -5.86 -0.81
CA VAL A 88 -10.90 -6.02 -1.67
C VAL A 88 -9.88 -6.93 -0.99
N TYR A 89 -9.60 -6.73 0.29
CA TYR A 89 -8.70 -7.61 1.04
C TYR A 89 -9.15 -9.07 0.97
N ASP A 90 -10.42 -9.34 1.29
CA ASP A 90 -10.97 -10.70 1.32
C ASP A 90 -10.96 -11.34 -0.09
N GLU A 91 -11.20 -10.56 -1.14
CA GLU A 91 -11.10 -11.01 -2.53
C GLU A 91 -9.68 -11.39 -2.95
N ILE A 92 -8.69 -10.59 -2.55
CA ILE A 92 -7.28 -10.92 -2.82
C ILE A 92 -6.89 -12.21 -2.08
N VAL A 93 -7.28 -12.38 -0.82
CA VAL A 93 -7.07 -13.65 -0.10
C VAL A 93 -7.76 -14.80 -0.83
N ARG A 94 -9.00 -14.61 -1.29
CA ARG A 94 -9.80 -15.63 -1.99
C ARG A 94 -9.20 -16.04 -3.34
N SER A 95 -8.54 -15.11 -4.04
CA SER A 95 -7.92 -15.38 -5.34
C SER A 95 -6.85 -16.47 -5.29
N GLY A 96 -6.23 -16.68 -4.12
CA GLY A 96 -5.10 -17.61 -3.96
C GLY A 96 -3.77 -17.12 -4.58
N ILE A 97 -3.76 -15.96 -5.22
CA ILE A 97 -2.55 -15.35 -5.78
C ILE A 97 -1.61 -14.96 -4.63
N PRO A 98 -0.28 -15.21 -4.75
CA PRO A 98 0.68 -14.77 -3.75
C PRO A 98 0.53 -13.26 -3.45
N ALA A 99 0.30 -12.91 -2.19
CA ALA A 99 0.06 -11.52 -1.83
C ALA A 99 0.68 -11.16 -0.49
N VAL A 100 1.21 -9.93 -0.43
CA VAL A 100 1.77 -9.32 0.77
C VAL A 100 1.01 -8.05 1.11
N VAL A 101 0.90 -7.78 2.40
CA VAL A 101 0.37 -6.53 2.94
C VAL A 101 1.54 -5.66 3.34
N ILE A 102 1.58 -4.47 2.76
CA ILE A 102 2.55 -3.43 3.10
C ILE A 102 1.92 -2.58 4.22
N PRO A 103 2.56 -2.49 5.40
CA PRO A 103 2.04 -1.70 6.51
C PRO A 103 2.00 -0.22 6.13
N GLY A 104 0.96 0.47 6.58
CA GLY A 104 1.02 1.93 6.74
C GLY A 104 2.08 2.31 7.77
N ILE A 105 2.44 3.60 7.81
CA ILE A 105 3.49 4.06 8.73
C ILE A 105 2.86 4.78 9.89
N HIS A 106 2.59 3.98 10.90
CA HIS A 106 1.92 4.42 12.10
C HIS A 106 2.64 3.86 13.33
N ARG A 107 2.02 4.01 14.50
CA ARG A 107 2.63 3.96 15.86
C ARG A 107 3.80 3.00 16.08
N ASN A 108 3.79 1.83 15.44
CA ASN A 108 4.75 0.74 15.64
C ASN A 108 5.84 0.60 14.57
N SER A 109 5.86 1.44 13.52
CA SER A 109 6.95 1.42 12.55
C SER A 109 8.29 1.71 13.25
N PRO A 110 9.40 1.05 12.85
CA PRO A 110 10.73 1.21 13.44
C PRO A 110 11.38 2.55 13.03
N THR A 111 10.60 3.62 13.01
CA THR A 111 11.04 4.95 12.65
C THR A 111 11.33 5.77 13.88
N ASP A 112 12.35 6.63 13.77
CA ASP A 112 12.69 7.60 14.80
C ASP A 112 11.44 8.45 15.17
N PRO A 113 11.13 8.57 16.47
CA PRO A 113 9.93 9.28 16.96
C PRO A 113 9.75 10.69 16.42
N ARG A 114 10.85 11.40 16.11
CA ARG A 114 10.79 12.77 15.58
C ARG A 114 10.12 12.84 14.21
N PHE A 115 10.14 11.76 13.44
CA PHE A 115 9.47 11.69 12.15
C PHE A 115 8.05 11.14 12.23
N LYS A 116 7.59 10.59 13.37
CA LYS A 116 6.24 9.99 13.51
C LYS A 116 5.08 11.01 13.39
N VAL A 117 5.40 12.31 13.32
CA VAL A 117 4.44 13.39 13.05
C VAL A 117 3.98 13.43 11.59
N TYR A 118 4.71 12.79 10.67
CA TYR A 118 4.32 12.69 9.26
C TYR A 118 3.47 11.43 9.05
N SER A 119 2.22 11.62 8.62
CA SER A 119 1.20 10.56 8.51
C SER A 119 1.54 9.44 7.51
N HIS A 120 2.51 9.65 6.61
CA HIS A 120 2.86 8.73 5.54
C HIS A 120 4.36 8.80 5.26
N GLN A 121 5.20 8.20 6.11
CA GLN A 121 6.63 8.27 5.88
C GLN A 121 7.09 7.62 4.56
N THR A 122 6.30 6.73 3.95
CA THR A 122 6.67 5.95 2.77
C THR A 122 5.43 5.28 2.15
N SER A 123 4.46 6.07 1.65
CA SER A 123 3.48 5.49 0.71
C SER A 123 4.22 4.81 -0.46
N PRO A 124 3.61 3.84 -1.17
CA PRO A 124 4.27 3.16 -2.28
C PRO A 124 4.81 4.13 -3.34
N GLU A 125 4.14 5.26 -3.56
CA GLU A 125 4.62 6.33 -4.44
C GLU A 125 5.96 6.92 -3.93
N LYS A 126 6.09 7.15 -2.61
CA LYS A 126 7.26 7.72 -1.94
C LYS A 126 8.42 6.72 -1.91
N LEU A 127 8.14 5.44 -1.66
CA LEU A 127 9.14 4.37 -1.82
C LEU A 127 9.58 4.22 -3.27
N GLY A 128 8.65 4.33 -4.22
CA GLY A 128 8.96 4.28 -5.65
C GLY A 128 9.88 5.42 -6.07
N ILE A 129 9.60 6.64 -5.62
CA ILE A 129 10.47 7.80 -5.82
C ILE A 129 11.84 7.56 -5.16
N ALA A 130 11.86 7.11 -3.91
CA ALA A 130 13.11 6.82 -3.20
C ALA A 130 13.96 5.78 -3.92
N TYR A 131 13.34 4.70 -4.38
CA TYR A 131 14.02 3.66 -5.15
C TYR A 131 14.56 4.18 -6.48
N ALA A 132 13.76 4.94 -7.24
CA ALA A 132 14.19 5.51 -8.52
C ALA A 132 15.38 6.47 -8.33
N VAL A 133 15.27 7.41 -7.39
CA VAL A 133 16.35 8.38 -7.11
C VAL A 133 17.61 7.69 -6.61
N THR A 134 17.50 6.70 -5.72
CA THR A 134 18.68 5.99 -5.19
C THR A 134 19.37 5.13 -6.25
N LYS A 135 18.60 4.58 -7.19
CA LYS A 135 19.14 3.87 -8.35
C LYS A 135 19.93 4.80 -9.27
N ASP A 136 19.46 6.04 -9.45
CA ASP A 136 20.07 7.00 -10.37
C ASP A 136 21.23 7.80 -9.74
N LEU A 137 21.12 8.17 -8.46
CA LEU A 137 22.05 9.07 -7.76
C LEU A 137 22.87 8.41 -6.65
N GLY A 138 22.55 7.17 -6.25
CA GLY A 138 23.23 6.45 -5.18
C GLY A 138 22.48 6.44 -3.83
N GLY A 139 23.09 5.82 -2.82
CA GLY A 139 22.39 5.38 -1.60
C GLY A 139 22.24 6.41 -0.46
N ASP A 140 22.77 7.62 -0.61
CA ASP A 140 22.72 8.68 0.41
C ASP A 140 22.06 9.94 -0.17
N VAL A 141 20.72 10.01 -0.08
CA VAL A 141 19.92 11.07 -0.69
C VAL A 141 18.84 11.60 0.25
N ILE A 142 18.55 12.89 0.13
CA ILE A 142 17.37 13.51 0.74
C ILE A 142 16.41 13.86 -0.38
N ILE A 143 15.18 13.34 -0.29
CA ILE A 143 14.15 13.52 -1.30
C ILE A 143 13.03 14.32 -0.67
N SER A 144 12.77 15.51 -1.19
CA SER A 144 11.62 16.32 -0.79
C SER A 144 10.45 16.03 -1.73
N ASP A 145 9.50 15.20 -1.31
CA ASP A 145 8.23 15.05 -2.02
C ASP A 145 7.31 16.22 -1.64
N ILE A 146 7.11 17.15 -2.57
CA ILE A 146 6.26 18.34 -2.40
C ILE A 146 4.92 18.11 -3.11
N SER A 147 4.27 16.99 -2.82
CA SER A 147 2.93 16.66 -3.33
C SER A 147 1.82 17.15 -2.38
N SER A 148 0.65 16.52 -2.42
CA SER A 148 -0.50 16.87 -1.57
C SER A 148 -0.22 16.67 -0.06
N ASN A 149 0.83 15.91 0.27
CA ASN A 149 1.42 15.82 1.59
C ASN A 149 2.95 15.99 1.49
N THR A 150 3.48 17.13 1.93
CA THR A 150 4.92 17.34 1.92
C THR A 150 5.61 16.38 2.90
N VAL A 151 6.40 15.45 2.38
CA VAL A 151 7.18 14.50 3.16
C VAL A 151 8.60 14.47 2.60
N SER A 152 9.58 14.69 3.48
CA SER A 152 10.99 14.50 3.13
C SER A 152 11.43 13.09 3.54
N LEU A 153 12.05 12.36 2.62
CA LEU A 153 12.64 11.05 2.83
C LEU A 153 14.16 11.20 2.92
N LEU A 154 14.79 10.49 3.85
CA LEU A 154 16.24 10.32 3.89
C LEU A 154 16.51 8.86 3.55
N VAL A 155 17.25 8.59 2.48
CA VAL A 155 17.81 7.26 2.26
C VAL A 155 19.27 7.29 2.62
N SER A 156 19.71 6.40 3.50
CA SER A 156 21.13 6.22 3.83
C SER A 156 21.40 4.78 4.26
N GLY A 157 22.53 4.22 3.80
CA GLY A 157 22.91 2.84 4.13
C GLY A 157 21.85 1.78 3.74
N GLY A 158 21.10 2.04 2.66
CA GLY A 158 20.02 1.15 2.20
C GLY A 158 18.75 1.18 3.05
N LYS A 159 18.57 2.20 3.89
CA LYS A 159 17.39 2.39 4.74
C LYS A 159 16.72 3.73 4.45
N VAL A 160 15.39 3.75 4.50
CA VAL A 160 14.54 4.96 4.44
C VAL A 160 14.16 5.36 5.86
#